data_AF-A0A183MDE0-F1
#
_entry.id   AF-A0A183MDE0-F1
#
_cell.length_a   1.000
_cell.length_b   1.000
_cell.length_c   1.000
_cell.angle_alpha   90.00
_cell.angle_beta   90.00
_cell.angle_gamma   90.00
#
_symmetry.space_group_name_H-M   'P 1'
#
loop_
_entity.id
_entity.type
_entity.pdbx_description
1 polymer ?
#
loop_
_entity_poly.entity_id
_entity_poly.type
_entity_poly.pdbx_seq_one_letter_code
_entity_poly.pdbx_strand_id
1 'polypeptide(L)'
;MESNWKWINEVITSTCHEVLGHKKHHHKEWITVDTLDKIQERRNKKAAIDTSRTRAEKAKAQAEYTEVNKQVKKSIRTDKRKYVAKQEQHIYN
;
A
#
# COMPACT_ATOMS: atom_id res chain seq x y z
N MET A 1 3.78 45.01 -3.50
CA MET A 1 4.82 44.05 -3.95
C MET A 1 4.42 42.61 -3.61
N GLU A 2 3.98 42.31 -2.38
CA GLU A 2 3.49 40.97 -1.98
C GLU A 2 2.29 40.46 -2.81
N SER A 3 1.35 41.34 -3.17
CA SER A 3 0.16 40.97 -3.95
C SER A 3 0.51 40.41 -5.33
N ASN A 4 1.51 40.99 -5.99
CA ASN A 4 1.95 40.57 -7.32
C ASN A 4 2.65 39.20 -7.26
N TRP A 5 3.47 39.01 -6.22
CA TRP A 5 4.13 37.72 -5.96
C TRP A 5 3.12 36.62 -5.63
N LYS A 6 2.06 36.94 -4.90
CA LYS A 6 0.96 36.01 -4.60
C LYS A 6 0.21 35.58 -5.87
N TRP A 7 -0.12 36.53 -6.74
CA TRP A 7 -0.80 36.25 -8.02
C TRP A 7 0.04 35.34 -8.93
N ILE A 8 1.34 35.61 -9.06
CA ILE A 8 2.25 34.77 -9.86
C ILE A 8 2.29 33.33 -9.33
N ASN A 9 2.36 33.15 -8.01
CA ASN A 9 2.35 31.81 -7.42
C ASN A 9 1.02 31.08 -7.63
N GLU A 10 -0.11 31.77 -7.55
CA GLU A 10 -1.44 31.18 -7.81
C GLU A 10 -1.58 30.71 -9.25
N VAL A 11 -1.14 31.51 -10.23
CA VAL A 11 -1.16 31.14 -11.65
C VAL A 11 -0.30 29.91 -11.90
N ILE A 12 0.95 29.91 -11.42
CA ILE A 12 1.86 28.77 -11.58
C ILE A 12 1.27 27.51 -10.92
N THR A 13 0.70 27.64 -9.73
CA THR A 13 0.08 26.53 -9.01
C THR A 13 -1.14 25.99 -9.77
N SER A 14 -1.97 26.87 -10.34
CA SER A 14 -3.15 26.47 -11.14
C SER A 14 -2.76 25.71 -12.40
N THR A 15 -1.78 26.22 -13.17
CA THR A 15 -1.31 25.55 -14.38
C THR A 15 -0.67 24.19 -14.06
N CYS A 16 0.08 24.10 -12.96
CA CYS A 16 0.62 22.82 -12.49
C CYS A 16 -0.49 21.82 -12.15
N HIS A 17 -1.56 22.24 -11.47
CA HIS A 17 -2.69 21.37 -11.16
C HIS A 17 -3.48 20.95 -12.39
N GLU A 18 -3.63 21.81 -13.39
CA GLU A 18 -4.33 21.52 -14.64
C GLU A 18 -3.56 20.51 -15.50
N VAL A 19 -2.24 20.68 -15.63
CA VAL A 19 -1.39 19.83 -16.47
C VAL A 19 -1.04 18.51 -15.80
N LEU A 20 -0.67 18.54 -14.52
CA LEU A 20 -0.17 17.36 -13.80
C LEU A 20 -1.25 16.63 -12.98
N GLY A 21 -2.40 17.28 -12.77
CA GLY A 21 -3.45 16.79 -11.89
C GLY A 21 -3.06 16.90 -10.41
N HIS A 22 -4.07 16.92 -9.53
CA HIS A 22 -3.83 16.70 -8.11
C HIS A 22 -3.45 15.24 -7.89
N LYS A 23 -2.21 15.00 -7.43
CA LYS A 23 -1.84 13.70 -6.87
C LYS A 23 -2.60 13.54 -5.56
N LYS A 24 -3.77 12.91 -5.63
CA LYS A 24 -4.56 12.57 -4.45
C LYS A 24 -3.65 11.75 -3.54
N HIS A 25 -3.31 12.30 -2.37
CA HIS A 25 -2.68 11.57 -1.29
C HIS A 25 -3.73 10.62 -0.71
N HIS A 26 -4.09 9.62 -1.50
CA HIS A 26 -4.95 8.57 -1.04
C HIS A 26 -4.25 7.89 0.10
N HIS A 27 -4.83 8.04 1.29
CA HIS A 27 -4.47 7.25 2.43
C HIS A 27 -4.51 5.78 2.02
N LYS A 28 -3.71 4.91 2.66
CA LYS A 28 -3.60 3.49 2.31
C LYS A 28 -4.86 2.69 2.71
N GLU A 29 -6.04 3.29 2.62
CA GLU A 29 -7.35 2.69 2.87
C GLU A 29 -7.70 1.58 1.88
N TRP A 30 -6.94 1.43 0.80
CA TRP A 30 -7.14 0.32 -0.14
C TRP A 30 -6.78 -1.04 0.45
N ILE A 31 -6.01 -1.10 1.54
CA ILE A 31 -5.65 -2.37 2.17
C ILE A 31 -6.88 -2.91 2.90
N THR A 32 -7.35 -4.08 2.47
CA THR A 32 -8.52 -4.72 3.08
C THR A 32 -8.19 -5.31 4.46
N VAL A 33 -9.21 -5.51 5.29
CA VAL A 33 -9.08 -6.17 6.60
C VAL A 33 -8.49 -7.58 6.45
N ASP A 34 -8.93 -8.36 5.45
CA ASP A 34 -8.36 -9.68 5.13
C ASP A 34 -6.85 -9.62 4.84
N THR A 35 -6.38 -8.58 4.14
CA THR A 35 -4.94 -8.38 3.94
C THR A 35 -4.23 -8.01 5.25
N LEU A 36 -4.85 -7.24 6.13
CA LEU A 36 -4.30 -6.92 7.46
C LEU A 36 -4.16 -8.17 8.33
N ASP A 37 -5.16 -9.06 8.32
CA ASP A 37 -5.12 -10.32 9.06
C ASP A 37 -3.96 -11.22 8.57
N LYS A 38 -3.78 -11.33 7.26
CA LYS A 38 -2.65 -12.07 6.65
C LYS A 38 -1.30 -11.45 6.99
N ILE A 39 -1.21 -10.12 7.09
CA ILE A 39 0.01 -9.43 7.54
C ILE A 39 0.32 -9.79 8.99
N GLN A 40 -0.70 -9.88 9.85
CA GLN A 40 -0.54 -10.28 11.23
C GLN A 40 -0.12 -11.75 11.34
N GLU A 41 -0.72 -12.64 10.55
CA GLU A 41 -0.31 -14.04 10.47
C GLU A 41 1.17 -14.17 10.05
N ARG A 42 1.59 -13.43 9.02
CA ARG A 42 2.99 -13.39 8.59
C ARG A 42 3.93 -12.95 9.72
N ARG A 43 3.53 -11.98 10.54
CA ARG A 43 4.31 -11.52 11.71
C ARG A 43 4.43 -12.64 12.74
N ASN A 44 3.35 -13.38 13.01
CA ASN A 44 3.38 -14.51 13.93
C ASN A 44 4.32 -15.63 13.42
N LYS A 45 4.28 -15.96 12.12
CA LYS A 45 5.22 -16.91 11.51
C LYS A 45 6.67 -16.43 11.58
N LYS A 46 6.90 -15.12 11.44
CA LYS A 46 8.24 -14.52 11.60
C LYS A 46 8.74 -14.69 13.04
N ALA A 47 7.89 -14.42 14.03
CA ALA A 47 8.23 -14.64 15.43
C ALA A 47 8.59 -16.11 15.72
N ALA A 48 7.88 -17.07 15.12
CA ALA A 48 8.21 -18.50 15.25
C ALA A 48 9.60 -18.87 14.69
N ILE A 49 10.05 -18.20 13.63
CA ILE A 49 11.43 -18.36 13.12
C ILE A 49 12.43 -17.81 14.13
N ASP A 50 12.14 -16.63 14.68
CA ASP A 50 13.06 -15.91 15.55
C ASP A 50 13.20 -16.60 16.92
N THR A 51 12.17 -17.32 17.39
CA THR A 51 12.19 -18.10 18.63
C THR A 51 12.66 -19.55 18.48
N SER A 52 12.89 -20.02 17.24
CA SER A 52 13.31 -21.40 16.98
C SER A 52 14.68 -21.73 17.60
N ARG A 53 14.77 -22.89 18.26
CA ARG A 53 16.00 -23.33 18.97
C ARG A 53 16.85 -24.27 18.13
N THR A 54 16.22 -25.13 17.35
CA THR A 54 16.91 -26.11 16.50
C THR A 54 16.88 -25.73 15.03
N ARG A 55 17.84 -26.22 14.25
CA ARG A 55 17.91 -25.98 12.81
C ARG A 55 16.69 -26.56 12.06
N ALA A 56 16.16 -27.69 12.52
CA ALA A 56 15.00 -28.33 11.93
C ALA A 56 13.72 -27.51 12.14
N GLU A 57 13.47 -27.02 13.36
CA GLU A 57 12.35 -26.12 13.67
C GLU A 57 12.44 -24.84 12.84
N LYS A 58 13.64 -24.25 12.76
CA LYS A 58 13.88 -23.04 11.97
C LYS A 58 13.56 -23.26 10.49
N ALA A 59 13.98 -24.39 9.93
CA ALA A 59 13.70 -24.74 8.54
C ALA A 59 12.18 -24.90 8.28
N LYS A 60 11.46 -25.56 9.18
CA LYS A 60 10.00 -25.70 9.08
C LYS A 60 9.29 -24.34 9.18
N ALA A 61 9.63 -23.53 10.18
CA ALA A 61 9.06 -22.20 10.35
C ALA A 61 9.35 -21.27 9.16
N GLN A 62 10.55 -21.40 8.56
CA GLN A 62 10.94 -20.66 7.36
C GLN A 62 10.11 -21.06 6.13
N ALA A 63 9.80 -22.34 5.97
CA ALA A 63 8.93 -22.82 4.90
C ALA A 63 7.51 -22.23 5.04
N GLU A 64 6.93 -22.28 6.24
CA GLU A 64 5.61 -21.72 6.53
C GLU A 64 5.56 -20.20 6.30
N TYR A 65 6.55 -19.45 6.80
CA TYR A 65 6.66 -18.01 6.57
C TYR A 65 6.73 -17.67 5.08
N THR A 66 7.46 -18.47 4.30
CA THR A 66 7.64 -18.23 2.86
C THR A 66 6.31 -18.32 2.13
N GLU A 67 5.46 -19.27 2.49
CA GLU A 67 4.13 -19.42 1.89
C GLU A 67 3.20 -18.26 2.25
N VAL A 68 3.09 -17.94 3.54
CA VAL A 68 2.25 -16.81 4.01
C VAL A 68 2.74 -15.48 3.40
N ASN A 69 4.05 -15.27 3.29
CA ASN A 69 4.61 -14.06 2.68
C ASN A 69 4.27 -13.94 1.18
N LYS A 70 4.20 -15.05 0.44
CA LYS A 70 3.72 -15.05 -0.95
C LYS A 70 2.25 -14.63 -1.01
N GLN A 71 1.42 -15.14 -0.11
CA GLN A 71 -0.02 -14.81 -0.06
C GLN A 71 -0.25 -13.33 0.27
N VAL A 72 0.44 -12.78 1.27
CA VAL A 72 0.38 -11.34 1.60
C VAL A 72 0.78 -10.48 0.38
N LYS A 73 1.85 -10.84 -0.33
CA LYS A 73 2.26 -10.10 -1.54
C LYS A 73 1.22 -10.18 -2.64
N LYS A 74 0.49 -11.30 -2.77
CA LYS A 74 -0.61 -11.45 -3.73
C LYS A 74 -1.82 -10.60 -3.32
N SER A 75 -2.24 -10.66 -2.06
CA SER A 75 -3.42 -9.92 -1.58
C SER A 75 -3.23 -8.40 -1.70
N ILE A 76 -2.05 -7.89 -1.31
CA ILE A 76 -1.66 -6.48 -1.48
C ILE A 76 -1.76 -6.04 -2.95
N ARG A 77 -1.33 -6.88 -3.91
CA ARG A 77 -1.45 -6.55 -5.33
C ARG A 77 -2.91 -6.53 -5.79
N THR A 78 -3.71 -7.49 -5.34
CA THR A 78 -5.14 -7.58 -5.66
C THR A 78 -5.91 -6.38 -5.11
N ASP A 79 -5.69 -6.02 -3.86
CA ASP A 79 -6.35 -4.89 -3.21
C ASP A 79 -6.04 -3.58 -3.92
N LYS A 80 -4.77 -3.37 -4.32
CA LYS A 80 -4.37 -2.21 -5.13
C LYS A 80 -5.08 -2.18 -6.49
N ARG A 81 -5.16 -3.31 -7.20
CA ARG A 81 -5.86 -3.39 -8.50
C ARG A 81 -7.35 -3.10 -8.36
N LYS A 82 -8.01 -3.67 -7.34
CA LYS A 82 -9.43 -3.40 -7.06
C LYS A 82 -9.67 -1.93 -6.75
N TYR A 83 -8.76 -1.30 -6.01
CA TYR A 83 -8.85 0.12 -5.69
C TYR A 83 -8.72 1.01 -6.92
N VAL A 84 -7.73 0.76 -7.79
CA VAL A 84 -7.56 1.52 -9.04
C VAL A 84 -8.79 1.36 -9.94
N ALA A 85 -9.28 0.13 -10.14
CA ALA A 85 -10.48 -0.11 -10.93
C ALA A 85 -11.73 0.60 -10.37
N LYS A 86 -11.90 0.64 -9.05
CA LYS A 86 -12.99 1.40 -8.40
C LYS A 86 -12.86 2.91 -8.61
N GLN A 87 -11.65 3.47 -8.56
CA GLN A 87 -11.43 4.89 -8.81
C GLN A 87 -11.74 5.26 -10.28
N GLU A 88 -11.35 4.41 -11.23
CA GLU A 88 -11.67 4.60 -12.66
C GLU A 88 -13.18 4.61 -12.90
N GLN A 89 -13.93 3.68 -12.30
CA GLN A 89 -15.39 3.61 -12.49
C GLN A 89 -16.15 4.78 -11.86
N HIS A 90 -15.59 5.41 -10.83
CA HIS A 90 -16.14 6.62 -10.19
C HIS A 90 -15.91 7.91 -11.00
N ILE A 91 -15.06 7.87 -12.03
CA ILE A 91 -14.80 9.00 -12.95
C ILE A 91 -15.81 9.00 -14.12
N TYR A 92 -16.37 7.84 -14.46
CA TYR A 92 -17.28 7.66 -15.60
C TYR A 92 -18.78 7.72 -15.25
N ASN A 93 -19.14 7.80 -13.96
CA ASN A 93 -20.51 8.00 -13.45
C ASN A 93 -20.59 9.35 -12.73
#